data_AF-A0A140KZ93-F1
#
_entry.id   AF-A0A140KZ93-F1
#
_cell.length_a   1.000
_cell.length_b   1.000
_cell.length_c   1.000
_cell.angle_alpha   90.00
_cell.angle_beta   90.00
_cell.angle_gamma   90.00
#
_symmetry.space_group_name_H-M   'P 1'
#
loop_
_entity.id
_entity.type
_entity.pdbx_description
1 polymer ?
#
loop_
_entity_poly.entity_id
_entity_poly.type
_entity_poly.pdbx_seq_one_letter_code
_entity_poly.pdbx_strand_id
1 'polypeptide(L)'
;MYTIPLIKGVKLVYIYIPQEILQLLLFPKELLSIPNYKYFINFIWCLLVTEGKKTTRNIYRYCFFYKKHLASWERFLSKNQWDCMGIMKQLFYKLLELFPDSFIVHGALLLAYDTSLIAKNSEKILGIQKWNNHSGNADKGEYIIGHHWGILGLIGSFLSKRFLCFPLIFWLISGKSNPCQWICDTNGIAKPMNFWNNVHAALFQFADWACKYTVRVVVDAYFSNKSFIQPLLDRENPIHVITKLKSNAVGYLDPEKPKTKKQGRPRKKGQKVKILNLIKTEPTQLVSVCLYGEIKTIEVVVKDLLLLDLDRKVRVVVAKIGSSVTALISTDMTLTPAQIIEIYSARFSIEVAIRDMKQHLGLGDYQHQSLLPTFRFVHLVAVAYSIGKIALLKYSNSSWLHTYDNQGDTPWTSELSFKRLRICLRRFSLEKLVFSKTALDQEVEKNTSVKDAILSIAS
;
A
#
# COMPACT_ATOMS: atom_id res chain seq x y z
N MET A 1 10.19 22.97 -17.87
CA MET A 1 9.17 22.78 -18.92
C MET A 1 9.79 21.93 -20.02
N TYR A 2 9.88 20.60 -19.83
CA TYR A 2 10.41 19.68 -20.85
C TYR A 2 9.25 18.95 -21.49
N THR A 3 8.84 19.44 -22.67
CA THR A 3 7.78 18.84 -23.48
C THR A 3 8.37 17.63 -24.19
N ILE A 4 8.37 16.46 -23.54
CA ILE A 4 8.67 15.21 -24.24
C ILE A 4 7.59 15.04 -25.33
N PRO A 5 7.97 14.80 -26.60
CA PRO A 5 6.98 14.64 -27.65
C PRO A 5 6.23 13.33 -27.41
N LEU A 6 5.04 13.44 -26.81
CA LEU A 6 3.97 12.47 -26.97
C LEU A 6 3.81 12.22 -28.47
N ILE A 7 3.86 10.94 -28.87
CA ILE A 7 3.71 10.47 -30.26
C ILE A 7 2.52 11.23 -30.90
N LYS A 8 2.64 11.74 -32.13
CA LYS A 8 1.62 12.62 -32.76
C LYS A 8 0.18 12.08 -32.65
N GLY A 9 -0.02 10.75 -32.69
CA GLY A 9 -1.34 10.10 -32.49
C GLY A 9 -1.78 9.87 -31.03
N VAL A 10 -0.90 10.06 -30.05
CA VAL A 10 -1.20 10.02 -28.61
C VAL A 10 -1.65 11.39 -28.11
N LYS A 11 -1.13 12.50 -28.66
CA LYS A 11 -1.56 13.86 -28.29
C LYS A 11 -3.05 14.13 -28.55
N LEU A 12 -3.62 13.50 -29.57
CA LEU A 12 -4.98 13.76 -30.03
C LEU A 12 -6.04 13.08 -29.15
N VAL A 13 -5.84 11.83 -28.70
CA VAL A 13 -6.87 11.04 -27.97
C VAL A 13 -7.09 11.47 -26.52
N TYR A 14 -6.12 12.12 -25.89
CA TYR A 14 -6.11 12.35 -24.44
C TYR A 14 -6.44 13.79 -24.01
N ILE A 15 -7.14 14.57 -24.85
CA ILE A 15 -7.55 15.95 -24.52
C ILE A 15 -8.44 16.03 -23.27
N TYR A 16 -9.14 14.93 -22.93
CA TYR A 16 -10.03 14.82 -21.77
C TYR A 16 -9.29 14.48 -20.47
N ILE A 17 -7.97 14.29 -20.50
CA ILE A 17 -7.14 13.99 -19.33
C ILE A 17 -6.19 15.18 -19.10
N PRO A 18 -6.08 15.72 -17.87
CA PRO A 18 -5.11 16.76 -17.59
C PRO A 18 -3.69 16.35 -17.96
N GLN A 19 -2.92 17.27 -18.55
CA GLN A 19 -1.57 16.98 -19.05
C GLN A 19 -0.64 16.50 -17.94
N GLU A 20 -0.80 17.00 -16.72
CA GLU A 20 -0.05 16.60 -15.55
C GLU A 20 -0.28 15.12 -15.21
N ILE A 21 -1.52 14.64 -15.30
CA ILE A 21 -1.84 13.22 -15.09
C ILE A 21 -1.22 12.36 -16.19
N LEU A 22 -1.28 12.80 -17.45
CA LEU A 22 -0.65 12.09 -18.56
C LEU A 22 0.86 11.99 -18.41
N GLN A 23 1.52 13.06 -17.94
CA GLN A 23 2.95 13.07 -17.65
C GLN A 23 3.30 12.06 -16.56
N LEU A 24 2.50 11.98 -15.50
CA LEU A 24 2.69 10.96 -14.45
C LEU A 24 2.55 9.54 -15.01
N LEU A 25 1.65 9.31 -15.97
CA LEU A 25 1.41 8.00 -16.59
C LEU A 25 2.44 7.60 -17.67
N LEU A 26 3.51 8.35 -17.88
CA LEU A 26 4.59 7.99 -18.81
C LEU A 26 5.53 6.91 -18.25
N PHE A 27 5.59 6.72 -16.92
CA PHE A 27 6.56 5.85 -16.26
C PHE A 27 6.63 4.39 -16.77
N PRO A 28 5.54 3.73 -17.23
CA PRO A 28 5.59 2.33 -17.67
C PRO A 28 5.67 2.19 -19.20
N LYS A 29 5.89 3.28 -19.95
CA LYS A 29 5.78 3.29 -21.42
C LYS A 29 6.70 2.28 -22.10
N GLU A 30 7.91 2.08 -21.57
CA GLU A 30 8.89 1.14 -22.13
C GLU A 30 8.54 -0.33 -21.87
N LEU A 31 7.69 -0.60 -20.87
CA LEU A 31 7.25 -1.95 -20.51
C LEU A 31 5.97 -2.39 -21.22
N LEU A 32 5.37 -1.50 -22.02
CA LEU A 32 4.07 -1.70 -22.63
C LEU A 32 4.14 -1.46 -24.14
N SER A 33 3.59 -2.40 -24.91
CA SER A 33 3.31 -2.16 -26.32
C SER A 33 2.36 -0.96 -26.48
N ILE A 34 2.41 -0.27 -27.62
CA ILE A 34 1.55 0.91 -27.87
C ILE A 34 0.06 0.63 -27.58
N PRO A 35 -0.53 -0.52 -28.00
CA PRO A 35 -1.90 -0.86 -27.63
C PRO A 35 -2.11 -1.05 -26.12
N ASN A 36 -1.22 -1.76 -25.44
CA ASN A 36 -1.33 -2.00 -24.00
C ASN A 36 -1.18 -0.70 -23.20
N TYR A 37 -0.29 0.20 -23.63
CA TYR A 37 -0.11 1.50 -23.03
C TYR A 37 -1.39 2.35 -23.09
N LYS A 38 -2.11 2.30 -24.23
CA LYS A 38 -3.41 2.97 -24.36
C LYS A 38 -4.44 2.39 -23.39
N TYR A 39 -4.55 1.06 -23.30
CA TYR A 39 -5.43 0.44 -22.31
C TYR A 39 -5.05 0.84 -20.88
N PHE A 40 -3.78 0.83 -20.55
CA PHE A 40 -3.27 1.20 -19.23
C PHE A 40 -3.69 2.62 -18.83
N ILE A 41 -3.39 3.65 -19.65
CA ILE A 41 -3.78 5.04 -19.35
C ILE A 41 -5.28 5.14 -19.10
N ASN A 42 -6.07 4.58 -20.02
CA ASN A 42 -7.51 4.68 -19.97
C ASN A 42 -8.09 3.94 -18.76
N PHE A 43 -7.53 2.79 -18.40
CA PHE A 43 -7.94 2.04 -17.22
C PHE A 43 -7.69 2.84 -15.94
N ILE A 44 -6.50 3.45 -15.79
CA ILE A 44 -6.17 4.27 -14.63
C ILE A 44 -7.06 5.52 -14.55
N TRP A 45 -7.27 6.20 -15.67
CA TRP A 45 -8.18 7.35 -15.72
C TRP A 45 -9.60 6.96 -15.32
N CYS A 46 -10.14 5.87 -15.88
CA CYS A 46 -11.47 5.37 -15.52
C CYS A 46 -11.58 5.01 -14.04
N LEU A 47 -10.57 4.39 -13.43
CA LEU A 47 -10.55 4.11 -11.99
C LEU A 47 -10.67 5.39 -11.15
N LEU A 48 -10.06 6.49 -11.60
CA LEU A 48 -10.10 7.78 -10.92
C LEU A 48 -11.45 8.51 -11.07
N VAL A 49 -12.08 8.44 -12.26
CA VAL A 49 -13.28 9.24 -12.58
C VAL A 49 -14.62 8.53 -12.38
N THR A 50 -14.64 7.20 -12.42
CA THR A 50 -15.88 6.42 -12.38
C THR A 50 -16.54 6.53 -11.00
N GLU A 51 -17.86 6.70 -10.97
CA GLU A 51 -18.65 6.58 -9.74
C GLU A 51 -19.19 5.16 -9.56
N GLY A 52 -19.47 4.79 -8.31
CA GLY A 52 -19.88 3.43 -7.97
C GLY A 52 -18.81 2.36 -8.27
N LYS A 53 -19.29 1.15 -8.61
CA LYS A 53 -18.46 -0.06 -8.76
C LYS A 53 -17.53 0.03 -9.97
N LYS A 54 -16.25 -0.28 -9.77
CA LYS A 54 -15.18 -0.27 -10.79
C LYS A 54 -15.03 -1.59 -11.54
N THR A 55 -16.14 -2.19 -11.96
CA THR A 55 -16.09 -3.39 -12.80
C THR A 55 -15.53 -3.07 -14.19
N THR A 56 -14.93 -4.04 -14.88
CA THR A 56 -14.43 -3.84 -16.25
C THR A 56 -15.53 -3.34 -17.20
N ARG A 57 -16.79 -3.78 -17.00
CA ARG A 57 -17.95 -3.27 -17.73
C ARG A 57 -18.17 -1.77 -17.49
N ASN A 58 -18.09 -1.31 -16.24
CA ASN A 58 -18.24 0.11 -15.94
C ASN A 58 -17.04 0.92 -16.46
N ILE A 59 -15.82 0.42 -16.29
CA ILE A 59 -14.62 1.05 -16.86
C ILE A 59 -14.77 1.25 -18.37
N TYR A 60 -15.21 0.21 -19.09
CA TYR A 60 -15.53 0.29 -20.52
C TYR A 60 -16.61 1.35 -20.84
N ARG A 61 -17.68 1.42 -20.04
CA ARG A 61 -18.76 2.40 -20.24
C ARG A 61 -18.27 3.83 -20.06
N TYR A 62 -17.57 4.10 -18.96
CA TYR A 62 -17.03 5.41 -18.59
C TYR A 62 -15.91 5.89 -19.53
N CYS A 63 -15.22 4.99 -20.22
CA CYS A 63 -14.25 5.37 -21.25
C CYS A 63 -14.97 5.74 -22.56
N PHE A 64 -15.48 6.96 -22.65
CA PHE A 64 -16.23 7.43 -23.82
C PHE A 64 -15.34 7.72 -25.04
N PHE A 65 -14.09 8.15 -24.84
CA PHE A 65 -13.17 8.56 -25.92
C PHE A 65 -12.23 7.45 -26.42
N TYR A 66 -12.25 6.26 -25.81
CA TYR A 66 -11.50 5.10 -26.29
C TYR A 66 -12.41 3.88 -26.43
N LYS A 67 -13.23 3.88 -27.49
CA LYS A 67 -14.20 2.83 -27.78
C LYS A 67 -13.52 1.61 -28.42
N LYS A 68 -13.31 0.59 -27.60
CA LYS A 68 -12.96 -0.78 -28.00
C LYS A 68 -13.96 -1.74 -27.38
N HIS A 69 -14.25 -2.84 -28.07
CA HIS A 69 -15.15 -3.88 -27.57
C HIS A 69 -14.77 -4.32 -26.16
N LEU A 70 -15.76 -4.56 -25.28
CA LEU A 70 -15.57 -4.96 -23.87
C LEU A 70 -14.55 -6.10 -23.72
N ALA A 71 -14.64 -7.13 -24.56
CA ALA A 71 -13.69 -8.25 -24.56
C ALA A 71 -12.22 -7.82 -24.71
N SER A 72 -11.93 -6.68 -25.33
CA SER A 72 -10.56 -6.17 -25.45
C SER A 72 -10.02 -5.64 -24.12
N TRP A 73 -10.88 -5.03 -23.30
CA TRP A 73 -10.54 -4.60 -21.94
C TRP A 73 -10.31 -5.80 -21.02
N GLU A 74 -11.12 -6.85 -21.19
CA GLU A 74 -10.94 -8.11 -20.46
C GLU A 74 -9.64 -8.81 -20.90
N ARG A 75 -9.33 -8.82 -22.20
CA ARG A 75 -8.05 -9.34 -22.73
C ARG A 75 -6.85 -8.56 -22.22
N PHE A 76 -6.95 -7.24 -22.07
CA PHE A 76 -5.88 -6.44 -21.46
C PHE A 76 -5.49 -6.98 -20.09
N LEU A 77 -6.46 -7.36 -19.25
CA LEU A 77 -6.18 -7.95 -17.95
C LEU A 77 -5.79 -9.43 -18.03
N SER A 78 -6.43 -10.22 -18.89
CA SER A 78 -6.34 -11.68 -18.84
C SER A 78 -5.37 -12.34 -19.83
N LYS A 79 -5.13 -11.74 -21.00
CA LYS A 79 -4.40 -12.37 -22.12
C LYS A 79 -3.22 -11.55 -22.63
N ASN A 80 -3.27 -10.23 -22.56
CA ASN A 80 -2.21 -9.39 -23.11
C ASN A 80 -0.90 -9.60 -22.32
N GLN A 81 0.22 -9.61 -23.05
CA GLN A 81 1.55 -9.77 -22.47
C GLN A 81 2.07 -8.43 -21.98
N TRP A 82 2.24 -8.31 -20.65
CA TRP A 82 2.87 -7.19 -19.97
C TRP A 82 3.21 -7.58 -18.53
N ASP A 83 4.34 -7.05 -18.05
CA ASP A 83 4.86 -7.35 -16.73
C ASP A 83 4.28 -6.41 -15.67
N CYS A 84 3.42 -6.96 -14.82
CA CYS A 84 2.79 -6.21 -13.74
C CYS A 84 3.80 -5.79 -12.65
N MET A 85 4.76 -6.66 -12.30
CA MET A 85 5.75 -6.34 -11.27
C MET A 85 6.80 -5.36 -11.80
N GLY A 86 7.17 -5.46 -13.07
CA GLY A 86 7.97 -4.44 -13.77
C GLY A 86 7.32 -3.05 -13.70
N ILE A 87 6.00 -2.95 -13.92
CA ILE A 87 5.28 -1.68 -13.74
C ILE A 87 5.34 -1.20 -12.29
N MET A 88 5.10 -2.05 -11.30
CA MET A 88 5.16 -1.63 -9.90
C MET A 88 6.58 -1.21 -9.47
N LYS A 89 7.61 -1.86 -10.01
CA LYS A 89 9.03 -1.46 -9.84
C LYS A 89 9.29 -0.07 -10.43
N GLN A 90 8.79 0.21 -11.64
CA GLN A 90 8.92 1.54 -12.24
C GLN A 90 8.11 2.61 -11.49
N LEU A 91 6.93 2.26 -10.94
CA LEU A 91 6.18 3.16 -10.06
C LEU A 91 6.97 3.49 -8.80
N PHE A 92 7.61 2.49 -8.17
CA PHE A 92 8.51 2.70 -7.04
C PHE A 92 9.63 3.70 -7.38
N TYR A 93 10.36 3.50 -8.48
CA TYR A 93 11.40 4.44 -8.88
C TYR A 93 10.84 5.83 -9.20
N LYS A 94 9.65 5.90 -9.81
CA LYS A 94 9.00 7.19 -10.06
C LYS A 94 8.62 7.93 -8.79
N LEU A 95 8.20 7.21 -7.74
CA LEU A 95 7.94 7.80 -6.43
C LEU A 95 9.22 8.38 -5.82
N LEU A 96 10.35 7.65 -5.88
CA LEU A 96 11.64 8.16 -5.41
C LEU A 96 12.13 9.36 -6.24
N GLU A 97 11.95 9.34 -7.56
CA GLU A 97 12.31 10.45 -8.44
C GLU A 97 11.52 11.72 -8.09
N LEU A 98 10.21 11.59 -7.84
CA LEU A 98 9.35 12.73 -7.54
C LEU A 98 9.50 13.27 -6.12
N PHE A 99 9.92 12.42 -5.17
CA PHE A 99 10.03 12.73 -3.75
C PHE A 99 11.27 12.08 -3.11
N PRO A 100 12.49 12.50 -3.48
CA PRO A 100 13.73 11.81 -3.11
C PRO A 100 13.94 11.66 -1.60
N ASP A 101 13.62 12.70 -0.81
CA ASP A 101 13.85 12.69 0.63
C ASP A 101 12.63 12.24 1.44
N SER A 102 11.43 12.27 0.87
CA SER A 102 10.18 12.00 1.61
C SER A 102 10.07 10.55 2.06
N PHE A 103 10.70 9.61 1.36
CA PHE A 103 10.62 8.17 1.65
C PHE A 103 11.74 7.66 2.57
N ILE A 104 12.76 8.49 2.85
CA ILE A 104 13.85 8.15 3.76
C ILE A 104 13.46 8.58 5.18
N VAL A 105 12.83 7.65 5.91
CA VAL A 105 12.38 7.88 7.29
C VAL A 105 13.47 7.42 8.25
N HIS A 106 14.09 8.38 8.94
CA HIS A 106 15.19 8.14 9.90
C HIS A 106 16.35 7.34 9.28
N GLY A 107 16.69 7.62 8.01
CA GLY A 107 17.83 7.03 7.30
C GLY A 107 17.56 5.70 6.56
N ALA A 108 16.31 5.25 6.43
CA ALA A 108 15.96 4.06 5.67
C ALA A 108 14.63 4.23 4.92
N LEU A 109 14.42 3.43 3.88
CA LEU A 109 13.09 3.28 3.29
C LEU A 109 12.18 2.60 4.30
N LEU A 110 10.99 3.16 4.52
CA LEU A 110 10.00 2.60 5.44
C LEU A 110 8.86 1.95 4.67
N LEU A 111 8.59 0.69 4.99
CA LEU A 111 7.48 -0.10 4.46
C LEU A 111 6.43 -0.31 5.55
N ALA A 112 5.17 -0.42 5.15
CA ALA A 112 4.15 -1.07 5.96
C ALA A 112 3.62 -2.31 5.26
N TYR A 113 3.29 -3.32 6.05
CA TYR A 113 2.55 -4.49 5.60
C TYR A 113 1.28 -4.65 6.42
N ASP A 114 0.18 -4.88 5.73
CA ASP A 114 -1.12 -5.17 6.32
C ASP A 114 -1.90 -6.12 5.42
N THR A 115 -3.01 -6.64 5.91
CA THR A 115 -3.86 -7.55 5.16
C THR A 115 -5.27 -7.05 5.05
N SER A 116 -5.95 -7.46 3.98
CA SER A 116 -7.33 -7.04 3.74
C SER A 116 -8.19 -8.18 3.23
N LEU A 117 -9.32 -8.40 3.90
CA LEU A 117 -10.37 -9.28 3.42
C LEU A 117 -11.26 -8.55 2.41
N ILE A 118 -11.55 -9.23 1.30
CA ILE A 118 -12.47 -8.79 0.26
C ILE A 118 -13.51 -9.89 0.06
N ALA A 119 -14.74 -9.63 0.50
CA ALA A 119 -15.85 -10.56 0.36
C ALA A 119 -16.16 -10.86 -1.11
N LYS A 120 -16.48 -12.12 -1.40
CA LYS A 120 -16.85 -12.60 -2.73
C LYS A 120 -17.93 -13.67 -2.62
N ASN A 121 -18.85 -13.67 -3.58
CA ASN A 121 -20.00 -14.56 -3.61
C ASN A 121 -19.77 -15.77 -4.54
N SER A 122 -18.53 -16.17 -4.77
CA SER A 122 -18.20 -17.27 -5.67
C SER A 122 -17.28 -18.26 -4.99
N GLU A 123 -17.58 -19.55 -5.09
CA GLU A 123 -16.70 -20.61 -4.60
C GLU A 123 -15.76 -21.12 -5.71
N LYS A 124 -15.94 -20.65 -6.95
CA LYS A 124 -15.22 -21.13 -8.13
C LYS A 124 -13.89 -20.42 -8.39
N ILE A 125 -13.62 -19.31 -7.69
CA ILE A 125 -12.41 -18.50 -7.91
C ILE A 125 -11.32 -19.00 -6.97
N LEU A 126 -10.16 -19.32 -7.55
CA LEU A 126 -8.99 -19.80 -6.82
C LEU A 126 -8.62 -18.85 -5.67
N GLY A 127 -8.43 -19.39 -4.46
CA GLY A 127 -8.07 -18.64 -3.26
C GLY A 127 -9.24 -18.08 -2.45
N ILE A 128 -10.49 -18.12 -2.97
CA ILE A 128 -11.67 -17.82 -2.15
C ILE A 128 -11.87 -18.94 -1.13
N GLN A 129 -12.00 -18.54 0.12
CA GLN A 129 -12.36 -19.43 1.22
C GLN A 129 -12.98 -18.65 2.38
N LYS A 130 -13.43 -19.39 3.39
CA LYS A 130 -13.95 -18.84 4.64
C LYS A 130 -12.79 -18.39 5.52
N TRP A 131 -12.78 -17.11 5.90
CA TRP A 131 -11.79 -16.49 6.77
C TRP A 131 -12.44 -15.97 8.04
N ASN A 132 -11.73 -16.09 9.17
CA ASN A 132 -12.18 -15.48 10.43
C ASN A 132 -12.14 -13.96 10.29
N ASN A 133 -13.24 -13.32 10.62
CA ASN A 133 -13.33 -11.87 10.58
C ASN A 133 -12.81 -11.29 11.90
N HIS A 134 -11.56 -10.83 11.90
CA HIS A 134 -10.95 -10.19 13.06
C HIS A 134 -11.29 -8.70 13.19
N SER A 135 -12.16 -8.14 12.34
CA SER A 135 -12.65 -6.77 12.52
C SER A 135 -13.60 -6.74 13.71
N GLY A 136 -13.28 -6.00 14.78
CA GLY A 136 -14.12 -5.86 15.98
C GLY A 136 -15.46 -5.14 15.80
N ASN A 137 -16.05 -5.16 14.60
CA ASN A 137 -17.38 -4.67 14.33
C ASN A 137 -18.38 -5.81 14.54
N ALA A 138 -19.22 -5.71 15.58
CA ALA A 138 -20.24 -6.69 15.92
C ALA A 138 -21.24 -6.97 14.77
N ASP A 139 -21.46 -6.00 13.88
CA ASP A 139 -22.42 -6.13 12.75
C ASP A 139 -21.88 -6.95 11.57
N LYS A 140 -20.58 -7.23 11.52
CA LYS A 140 -19.99 -8.10 10.50
C LYS A 140 -19.79 -9.46 11.13
N GLY A 141 -20.56 -10.45 10.68
CA GLY A 141 -20.51 -11.82 11.18
C GLY A 141 -19.08 -12.36 11.34
N GLU A 142 -18.95 -13.41 12.15
CA GLU A 142 -17.66 -13.97 12.58
C GLU A 142 -16.74 -14.42 11.43
N TYR A 143 -17.29 -14.58 10.23
CA TYR A 143 -16.55 -15.06 9.06
C TYR A 143 -16.89 -14.26 7.79
N ILE A 144 -15.90 -14.16 6.91
CA ILE A 144 -16.04 -13.62 5.56
C ILE A 144 -15.62 -14.70 4.56
N ILE A 145 -16.47 -14.97 3.57
CA ILE A 145 -16.08 -15.77 2.41
C ILE A 145 -15.50 -14.82 1.36
N GLY A 146 -14.25 -15.03 0.97
CA GLY A 146 -13.61 -14.16 0.00
C GLY A 146 -12.10 -14.34 -0.13
N HIS A 147 -11.46 -13.33 -0.70
CA HIS A 147 -10.01 -13.27 -0.82
C HIS A 147 -9.37 -12.59 0.39
N HIS A 148 -8.21 -13.07 0.80
CA HIS A 148 -7.35 -12.44 1.79
C HIS A 148 -6.09 -11.92 1.11
N TRP A 149 -5.96 -10.60 1.01
CA TRP A 149 -4.83 -9.95 0.34
C TRP A 149 -3.80 -9.49 1.35
N GLY A 150 -2.55 -9.88 1.15
CA GLY A 150 -1.38 -9.24 1.74
C GLY A 150 -0.99 -8.01 0.93
N ILE A 151 -0.77 -6.89 1.59
CA ILE A 151 -0.53 -5.59 0.95
C ILE A 151 0.73 -4.99 1.56
N LEU A 152 1.74 -4.77 0.71
CA LEU A 152 2.96 -4.06 1.05
C LEU A 152 2.91 -2.66 0.42
N GLY A 153 3.17 -1.63 1.22
CA GLY A 153 3.24 -0.25 0.74
C GLY A 153 4.45 0.51 1.27
N LEU A 154 4.91 1.46 0.47
CA LEU A 154 6.00 2.37 0.78
C LEU A 154 5.47 3.59 1.53
N ILE A 155 6.02 3.88 2.70
CA ILE A 155 5.64 5.02 3.52
C ILE A 155 6.60 6.17 3.28
N GLY A 156 6.03 7.36 3.04
CA GLY A 156 6.77 8.62 3.04
C GLY A 156 6.14 9.66 3.97
N SER A 157 6.92 10.68 4.30
CA SER A 157 6.51 11.83 5.11
C SER A 157 6.29 13.06 4.23
N PHE A 158 5.10 13.65 4.30
CA PHE A 158 4.63 14.75 3.45
C PHE A 158 3.95 15.84 4.30
N LEU A 159 3.73 17.04 3.75
CA LEU A 159 2.90 18.11 4.32
C LEU A 159 3.10 18.29 5.85
N SER A 160 4.30 18.68 6.27
CA SER A 160 4.65 18.88 7.70
C SER A 160 4.48 17.62 8.57
N LYS A 161 5.13 16.51 8.16
CA LYS A 161 5.25 15.23 8.89
C LYS A 161 4.02 14.33 8.92
N ARG A 162 3.12 14.46 7.95
CA ARG A 162 2.05 13.48 7.73
C ARG A 162 2.56 12.27 6.96
N PHE A 163 2.43 11.08 7.53
CA PHE A 163 2.75 9.83 6.84
C PHE A 163 1.68 9.44 5.83
N LEU A 164 2.10 9.13 4.60
CA LEU A 164 1.26 8.56 3.55
C LEU A 164 1.89 7.24 3.10
N CYS A 165 1.04 6.23 2.87
CA CYS A 165 1.46 4.94 2.34
C CYS A 165 1.05 4.83 0.87
N PHE A 166 1.98 4.38 0.03
CA PHE A 166 1.80 4.07 -1.38
C PHE A 166 1.88 2.55 -1.57
N PRO A 167 0.74 1.84 -1.68
CA PRO A 167 0.72 0.39 -1.90
C PRO A 167 1.40 0.00 -3.22
N LEU A 168 2.26 -1.02 -3.18
CA LEU A 168 3.07 -1.45 -4.33
C LEU A 168 2.90 -2.92 -4.68
N ILE A 169 2.81 -3.80 -3.69
CA ILE A 169 2.77 -5.25 -3.91
C ILE A 169 1.55 -5.83 -3.22
N PHE A 170 0.75 -6.58 -3.98
CA PHE A 170 -0.41 -7.31 -3.49
C PHE A 170 -0.20 -8.80 -3.75
N TRP A 171 -0.18 -9.61 -2.69
CA TRP A 171 -0.12 -11.06 -2.82
C TRP A 171 -1.37 -11.70 -2.22
N LEU A 172 -1.94 -12.66 -2.95
CA LEU A 172 -3.12 -13.37 -2.48
C LEU A 172 -2.67 -14.43 -1.47
N ILE A 173 -3.08 -14.27 -0.22
CA ILE A 173 -2.72 -15.18 0.86
C ILE A 173 -3.38 -16.54 0.58
N SER A 174 -2.52 -17.54 0.45
CA SER A 174 -2.93 -18.92 0.26
C SER A 174 -3.39 -19.51 1.60
N GLY A 175 -4.69 -19.67 1.76
CA GLY A 175 -5.26 -20.41 2.90
C GLY A 175 -5.24 -21.91 2.67
N LYS A 176 -5.68 -22.67 3.69
CA LYS A 176 -5.59 -24.14 3.71
C LYS A 176 -6.67 -24.83 2.88
N SER A 177 -7.87 -24.25 2.83
CA SER A 177 -9.03 -24.89 2.22
C SER A 177 -9.06 -24.72 0.70
N ASN A 178 -8.46 -23.64 0.19
CA ASN A 178 -8.34 -23.37 -1.23
C ASN A 178 -6.99 -22.70 -1.51
N PRO A 179 -5.88 -23.49 -1.58
CA PRO A 179 -4.55 -22.95 -1.78
C PRO A 179 -4.39 -22.38 -3.21
N CYS A 180 -3.72 -21.24 -3.33
CA CYS A 180 -3.56 -20.53 -4.62
C CYS A 180 -2.10 -20.23 -4.98
N GLN A 181 -1.17 -20.44 -4.05
CA GLN A 181 0.26 -20.20 -4.26
C GLN A 181 1.10 -21.33 -3.66
N TRP A 182 2.23 -21.61 -4.31
CA TRP A 182 3.11 -22.73 -3.99
C TRP A 182 4.55 -22.25 -3.91
N ILE A 183 5.31 -22.83 -3.00
CA ILE A 183 6.75 -22.64 -2.88
C ILE A 183 7.44 -23.97 -3.15
N CYS A 184 8.50 -23.91 -3.95
CA CYS A 184 9.34 -25.06 -4.26
C CYS A 184 10.62 -24.98 -3.42
N ASP A 185 11.03 -26.09 -2.81
CA ASP A 185 12.32 -26.16 -2.15
C ASP A 185 13.46 -26.51 -3.14
N THR A 186 14.70 -26.56 -2.63
CA THR A 186 15.89 -26.86 -3.44
C THR A 186 15.87 -28.27 -4.04
N ASN A 187 15.03 -29.17 -3.53
CA ASN A 187 14.89 -30.54 -4.02
C ASN A 187 13.75 -30.68 -5.03
N GLY A 188 13.11 -29.56 -5.42
CA GLY A 188 11.99 -29.57 -6.36
C GLY A 188 10.64 -29.91 -5.74
N ILE A 189 10.54 -30.01 -4.41
CA ILE A 189 9.29 -30.37 -3.73
C ILE A 189 8.44 -29.11 -3.55
N ALA A 190 7.29 -29.09 -4.23
CA ALA A 190 6.31 -28.03 -4.13
C ALA A 190 5.37 -28.24 -2.93
N LYS A 191 5.19 -27.20 -2.11
CA LYS A 191 4.21 -27.15 -1.03
C LYS A 191 3.41 -25.85 -1.05
N PRO A 192 2.17 -25.82 -0.54
CA PRO A 192 1.40 -24.58 -0.48
C PRO A 192 2.13 -23.53 0.35
N MET A 193 2.17 -22.29 -0.14
CA MET A 193 2.69 -21.17 0.65
C MET A 193 1.81 -20.95 1.88
N ASN A 194 2.44 -20.78 3.03
CA ASN A 194 1.73 -20.32 4.22
C ASN A 194 1.64 -18.78 4.25
N PHE A 195 1.00 -18.24 5.29
CA PHE A 195 0.88 -16.80 5.51
C PHE A 195 2.24 -16.10 5.51
N TRP A 196 3.23 -16.62 6.24
CA TRP A 196 4.56 -16.01 6.35
C TRP A 196 5.31 -16.02 5.02
N ASN A 197 5.24 -17.11 4.25
CA ASN A 197 5.85 -17.18 2.93
C ASN A 197 5.31 -16.09 1.99
N ASN A 198 4.01 -15.80 2.05
CA ASN A 198 3.39 -14.72 1.27
C ASN A 198 3.96 -13.35 1.64
N VAL A 199 4.05 -13.07 2.95
CA VAL A 199 4.58 -11.80 3.46
C VAL A 199 6.05 -11.64 3.08
N HIS A 200 6.85 -12.69 3.28
CA HIS A 200 8.27 -12.70 2.92
C HIS A 200 8.50 -12.52 1.43
N ALA A 201 7.71 -13.18 0.57
CA ALA A 201 7.80 -13.00 -0.87
C ALA A 201 7.59 -11.52 -1.28
N ALA A 202 6.62 -10.83 -0.67
CA ALA A 202 6.41 -9.39 -0.89
C ALA A 202 7.63 -8.56 -0.49
N LEU A 203 8.14 -8.77 0.73
CA LEU A 203 9.25 -8.01 1.29
C LEU A 203 10.56 -8.26 0.56
N PHE A 204 10.82 -9.50 0.17
CA PHE A 204 12.02 -9.89 -0.56
C PHE A 204 12.00 -9.35 -1.99
N GLN A 205 10.83 -9.37 -2.64
CA GLN A 205 10.66 -8.75 -3.95
C GLN A 205 10.92 -7.24 -3.90
N PHE A 206 10.42 -6.53 -2.89
CA PHE A 206 10.69 -5.10 -2.74
C PHE A 206 12.17 -4.84 -2.42
N ALA A 207 12.78 -5.62 -1.54
CA ALA A 207 14.18 -5.45 -1.17
C ALA A 207 15.14 -5.68 -2.35
N ASP A 208 14.78 -6.54 -3.30
CA ASP A 208 15.49 -6.66 -4.58
C ASP A 208 15.43 -5.35 -5.39
N TRP A 209 14.25 -4.70 -5.47
CA TRP A 209 14.12 -3.42 -6.16
C TRP A 209 14.90 -2.29 -5.48
N ALA A 210 14.95 -2.34 -4.15
CA ALA A 210 15.54 -1.33 -3.26
C ALA A 210 16.98 -1.68 -2.82
N CYS A 211 17.71 -2.50 -3.59
CA CYS A 211 19.02 -3.06 -3.20
C CYS A 211 20.08 -2.04 -2.73
N LYS A 212 19.93 -0.76 -3.10
CA LYS A 212 20.82 0.35 -2.71
C LYS A 212 20.45 1.03 -1.39
N TYR A 213 19.37 0.61 -0.75
CA TYR A 213 18.79 1.28 0.41
C TYR A 213 18.67 0.33 1.60
N THR A 214 18.89 0.86 2.80
CA THR A 214 18.43 0.22 4.03
C THR A 214 16.91 0.20 4.04
N VAL A 215 16.32 -0.94 4.44
CA VAL A 215 14.86 -1.12 4.46
C VAL A 215 14.39 -1.46 5.87
N ARG A 216 13.33 -0.77 6.31
CA ARG A 216 12.58 -1.05 7.53
C ARG A 216 11.15 -1.40 7.17
N VAL A 217 10.54 -2.32 7.92
CA VAL A 217 9.11 -2.63 7.82
C VAL A 217 8.43 -2.42 9.17
N VAL A 218 7.33 -1.67 9.16
CA VAL A 218 6.45 -1.50 10.31
C VAL A 218 5.18 -2.34 10.14
N VAL A 219 4.84 -3.11 11.17
CA VAL A 219 3.74 -4.07 11.16
C VAL A 219 3.01 -4.11 12.49
N ASP A 220 1.79 -4.65 12.52
CA ASP A 220 1.02 -4.76 13.75
C ASP A 220 1.56 -5.86 14.70
N ALA A 221 0.91 -6.01 15.85
CA ALA A 221 1.32 -6.96 16.88
C ALA A 221 1.15 -8.45 16.52
N TYR A 222 0.40 -8.79 15.46
CA TYR A 222 0.30 -10.15 14.94
C TYR A 222 1.64 -10.64 14.39
N PHE A 223 2.44 -9.73 13.84
CA PHE A 223 3.75 -9.99 13.27
C PHE A 223 4.88 -10.06 14.31
N SER A 224 4.59 -9.83 15.60
CA SER A 224 5.55 -10.02 16.70
C SER A 224 5.83 -11.50 16.98
N ASN A 225 6.47 -12.19 16.04
CA ASN A 225 6.84 -13.60 16.17
C ASN A 225 8.12 -13.94 15.38
N LYS A 226 8.81 -15.01 15.81
CA LYS A 226 10.06 -15.48 15.20
C LYS A 226 9.93 -15.79 13.71
N SER A 227 8.87 -16.52 13.34
CA SER A 227 8.67 -17.01 11.97
C SER A 227 8.58 -15.87 10.97
N PHE A 228 8.08 -14.71 11.38
CA PHE A 228 8.10 -13.49 10.57
C PHE A 228 9.46 -12.80 10.61
N ILE A 229 9.98 -12.49 11.80
CA ILE A 229 11.11 -11.56 11.98
C ILE A 229 12.45 -12.20 11.60
N GLN A 230 12.72 -13.44 12.02
CA GLN A 230 14.04 -14.06 11.86
C GLN A 230 14.47 -14.14 10.38
N PRO A 231 13.64 -14.60 9.42
CA PRO A 231 14.04 -14.64 8.01
C PRO A 231 14.34 -13.28 7.39
N LEU A 232 13.82 -12.19 7.95
CA LEU A 232 14.13 -10.83 7.50
C LEU A 232 15.51 -10.37 7.98
N LEU A 233 15.94 -10.84 9.15
CA LEU A 233 17.23 -10.51 9.78
C LEU A 233 18.39 -11.40 9.30
N ASP A 234 18.07 -12.58 8.77
CA ASP A 234 19.06 -13.56 8.27
C ASP A 234 19.54 -13.25 6.83
N ARG A 235 18.95 -12.24 6.18
CA ARG A 235 19.41 -11.75 4.88
C ARG A 235 20.79 -11.11 5.00
N GLU A 236 21.56 -11.15 3.92
CA GLU A 236 22.82 -10.41 3.79
C GLU A 236 22.64 -8.91 4.06
N ASN A 237 21.58 -8.33 3.47
CA ASN A 237 21.06 -7.00 3.81
C ASN A 237 19.77 -7.16 4.62
N PRO A 238 19.83 -7.05 5.97
CA PRO A 238 18.68 -7.23 6.83
C PRO A 238 17.55 -6.25 6.53
N ILE A 239 16.31 -6.74 6.60
CA ILE A 239 15.14 -5.88 6.65
C ILE A 239 14.76 -5.74 8.13
N HIS A 240 14.93 -4.55 8.69
CA HIS A 240 14.64 -4.32 10.10
C HIS A 240 13.13 -4.20 10.35
N VAL A 241 12.67 -4.68 11.51
CA VAL A 241 11.25 -4.76 11.86
C VAL A 241 10.96 -3.86 13.05
N ILE A 242 9.88 -3.08 12.92
CA ILE A 242 9.29 -2.31 14.01
C ILE A 242 7.85 -2.81 14.21
N THR A 243 7.52 -3.22 15.43
CA THR A 243 6.18 -3.75 15.74
C THR A 243 5.81 -3.59 17.20
N LYS A 244 4.53 -3.74 17.51
CA LYS A 244 3.99 -3.73 18.87
C LYS A 244 4.01 -5.14 19.47
N LEU A 245 4.35 -5.24 20.74
CA LEU A 245 4.22 -6.47 21.49
C LEU A 245 2.80 -6.66 22.04
N LYS A 246 2.41 -7.93 22.19
CA LYS A 246 1.19 -8.31 22.94
C LYS A 246 1.34 -7.93 24.41
N SER A 247 0.23 -7.67 25.10
CA SER A 247 0.23 -7.24 26.50
C SER A 247 0.86 -8.24 27.47
N ASN A 248 0.87 -9.52 27.11
CA ASN A 248 1.47 -10.61 27.86
C ASN A 248 2.92 -10.93 27.45
N ALA A 249 3.56 -10.10 26.62
CA ALA A 249 4.92 -10.35 26.15
C ALA A 249 5.94 -10.40 27.31
N VAL A 250 6.91 -11.29 27.14
CA VAL A 250 8.01 -11.53 28.09
C VAL A 250 9.34 -11.44 27.35
N GLY A 251 10.33 -10.84 28.00
CA GLY A 251 11.71 -10.79 27.55
C GLY A 251 12.64 -11.44 28.57
N TYR A 252 13.89 -11.59 28.18
CA TYR A 252 14.93 -12.17 29.02
C TYR A 252 16.13 -11.22 29.05
N LEU A 253 16.65 -11.00 30.26
CA LEU A 253 17.96 -10.36 30.47
C LEU A 253 19.09 -11.29 30.00
N ASP A 254 20.30 -10.75 29.96
CA ASP A 254 21.48 -11.58 29.74
C ASP A 254 21.61 -12.64 30.84
N PRO A 255 22.04 -13.86 30.48
CA PRO A 255 22.37 -14.87 31.48
C PRO A 255 23.53 -14.36 32.35
N GLU A 256 23.38 -14.47 33.67
CA GLU A 256 24.48 -14.19 34.59
C GLU A 256 25.69 -15.09 34.24
N LYS A 257 26.88 -14.49 34.16
CA LYS A 257 28.11 -15.25 33.95
C LYS A 257 28.31 -16.16 35.17
N PRO A 258 28.34 -17.50 35.00
CA PRO A 258 28.46 -18.39 36.13
C PRO A 258 29.84 -18.22 36.78
N LYS A 259 29.87 -18.05 38.11
CA LYS A 259 31.11 -17.92 38.90
C LYS A 259 32.00 -19.19 38.81
N THR A 260 31.39 -20.34 38.54
CA THR A 260 32.08 -21.63 38.35
C THR A 260 31.59 -22.30 37.06
N LYS A 261 32.52 -22.88 36.27
CA LYS A 261 32.15 -23.66 35.07
C LYS A 261 31.44 -24.94 35.50
N LYS A 262 30.14 -25.03 35.21
CA LYS A 262 29.35 -26.25 35.41
C LYS A 262 29.36 -27.10 34.14
N GLN A 263 29.27 -28.41 34.30
CA GLN A 263 29.13 -29.34 33.18
C GLN A 263 27.78 -29.10 32.47
N GLY A 264 27.79 -29.00 31.14
CA GLY A 264 26.62 -28.76 30.31
C GLY A 264 26.64 -27.45 29.51
N ARG A 265 25.63 -27.26 28.65
CA ARG A 265 25.53 -26.08 27.78
C ARG A 265 25.25 -24.81 28.61
N PRO A 266 26.02 -23.71 28.45
CA PRO A 266 25.74 -22.45 29.12
C PRO A 266 24.32 -21.95 28.87
N ARG A 267 23.70 -21.34 29.90
CA ARG A 267 22.36 -20.73 29.78
C ARG A 267 22.40 -19.63 28.73
N LYS A 268 21.43 -19.65 27.80
CA LYS A 268 21.29 -18.61 26.75
C LYS A 268 20.42 -17.42 27.16
N LYS A 269 19.62 -17.56 28.21
CA LYS A 269 18.64 -16.56 28.67
C LYS A 269 18.78 -16.41 30.19
N GLY A 270 18.79 -15.16 30.65
CA GLY A 270 18.80 -14.80 32.06
C GLY A 270 17.39 -14.70 32.65
N GLN A 271 17.22 -13.77 33.58
CA GLN A 271 15.96 -13.54 34.27
C GLN A 271 14.84 -13.17 33.29
N LYS A 272 13.66 -13.77 33.48
CA LYS A 272 12.44 -13.47 32.73
C LYS A 272 11.80 -12.19 33.26
N VAL A 273 11.45 -11.28 32.35
CA VAL A 273 10.83 -9.99 32.69
C VAL A 273 9.55 -9.80 31.88
N LYS A 274 8.48 -9.36 32.54
CA LYS A 274 7.22 -8.99 31.88
C LYS A 274 7.38 -7.59 31.30
N ILE A 275 7.25 -7.46 29.98
CA ILE A 275 7.66 -6.24 29.27
C ILE A 275 6.89 -5.01 29.73
N LEU A 276 5.56 -5.07 29.83
CA LEU A 276 4.77 -3.92 30.26
C LEU A 276 5.04 -3.49 31.71
N ASN A 277 5.59 -4.37 32.56
CA ASN A 277 5.91 -4.01 33.94
C ASN A 277 7.16 -3.12 34.03
N LEU A 278 7.99 -3.08 32.97
CA LEU A 278 9.21 -2.27 32.93
C LEU A 278 8.93 -0.79 33.22
N ILE A 279 7.77 -0.26 32.79
CA ILE A 279 7.37 1.13 33.06
C ILE A 279 7.24 1.46 34.56
N LYS A 280 7.07 0.43 35.42
CA LYS A 280 6.94 0.59 36.88
C LYS A 280 8.22 0.24 37.63
N THR A 281 9.07 -0.60 37.04
CA THR A 281 10.23 -1.19 37.73
C THR A 281 11.57 -0.55 37.33
N GLU A 282 11.59 0.19 36.22
CA GLU A 282 12.81 0.79 35.66
C GLU A 282 12.68 2.31 35.59
N PRO A 283 13.80 3.06 35.61
CA PRO A 283 13.78 4.51 35.47
C PRO A 283 13.18 4.91 34.11
N THR A 284 12.22 5.83 34.16
CA THR A 284 11.56 6.37 32.97
C THR A 284 12.30 7.61 32.47
N GLN A 285 12.18 7.88 31.16
CA GLN A 285 12.68 9.10 30.53
C GLN A 285 11.55 9.76 29.73
N LEU A 286 11.55 11.08 29.66
CA LEU A 286 10.63 11.84 28.82
C LEU A 286 11.24 12.05 27.43
N VAL A 287 10.49 11.73 26.39
CA VAL A 287 10.89 11.96 25.00
C VAL A 287 9.80 12.72 24.24
N SER A 288 10.23 13.72 23.49
CA SER A 288 9.37 14.46 22.57
C SER A 288 9.25 13.70 21.25
N VAL A 289 8.02 13.39 20.84
CA VAL A 289 7.71 12.71 19.58
C VAL A 289 6.77 13.55 18.74
N CYS A 290 6.92 13.51 17.42
CA CYS A 290 5.95 14.10 16.51
C CYS A 290 4.93 13.04 16.07
N LEU A 291 3.71 13.12 16.60
CA LEU A 291 2.61 12.22 16.27
C LEU A 291 1.54 12.97 15.49
N TYR A 292 1.34 12.60 14.24
CA TYR A 292 0.32 13.20 13.36
C TYR A 292 0.41 14.73 13.24
N GLY A 293 1.63 15.27 13.25
CA GLY A 293 1.88 16.73 13.18
C GLY A 293 1.92 17.43 14.54
N GLU A 294 1.56 16.75 15.64
CA GLU A 294 1.59 17.30 17.00
C GLU A 294 2.82 16.80 17.75
N ILE A 295 3.50 17.70 18.47
CA ILE A 295 4.57 17.31 19.39
C ILE A 295 3.95 16.87 20.70
N LYS A 296 4.25 15.64 21.13
CA LYS A 296 3.81 15.08 22.41
C LYS A 296 5.01 14.60 23.21
N THR A 297 5.02 14.92 24.50
CA THR A 297 6.01 14.39 25.44
C THR A 297 5.48 13.08 26.01
N ILE A 298 6.24 12.00 25.86
CA ILE A 298 5.84 10.65 26.27
C ILE A 298 6.85 10.11 27.27
N GLU A 299 6.34 9.52 28.34
CA GLU A 299 7.13 8.76 29.32
C GLU A 299 7.45 7.38 28.74
N VAL A 300 8.75 7.04 28.67
CA VAL A 300 9.21 5.77 28.10
C VAL A 300 10.27 5.08 28.98
N VAL A 301 10.32 3.75 28.87
CA VAL A 301 11.44 2.92 29.31
C VAL A 301 12.05 2.24 28.08
N VAL A 302 13.38 2.23 28.01
CA VAL A 302 14.14 1.59 26.93
C VAL A 302 15.03 0.50 27.50
N LYS A 303 14.94 -0.71 26.93
CA LYS A 303 15.81 -1.83 27.28
C LYS A 303 16.11 -2.67 26.04
N ASP A 304 17.33 -3.17 25.94
CA ASP A 304 17.72 -4.11 24.89
C ASP A 304 17.65 -5.54 25.46
N LEU A 305 16.71 -6.35 24.97
CA LEU A 305 16.35 -7.64 25.57
C LEU A 305 16.34 -8.78 24.53
N LEU A 306 16.51 -10.01 25.00
CA LEU A 306 16.23 -11.22 24.21
C LEU A 306 14.72 -11.53 24.30
N LEU A 307 14.01 -11.58 23.19
CA LEU A 307 12.58 -11.93 23.13
C LEU A 307 12.20 -12.63 21.83
N LEU A 308 10.97 -13.15 21.78
CA LEU A 308 10.39 -13.83 20.62
C LEU A 308 11.23 -14.99 20.09
N ASP A 309 12.09 -15.57 20.93
CA ASP A 309 13.04 -16.63 20.55
C ASP A 309 13.98 -16.27 19.38
N LEU A 310 14.20 -14.97 19.18
CA LEU A 310 15.18 -14.44 18.24
C LEU A 310 16.60 -14.78 18.70
N ASP A 311 17.51 -14.86 17.73
CA ASP A 311 18.93 -15.13 17.95
C ASP A 311 19.71 -13.95 18.54
N ARG A 312 19.13 -12.74 18.49
CA ARG A 312 19.75 -11.48 18.91
C ARG A 312 18.80 -10.64 19.77
N LYS A 313 19.38 -9.66 20.47
CA LYS A 313 18.60 -8.67 21.21
C LYS A 313 17.86 -7.74 20.24
N VAL A 314 16.75 -7.21 20.71
CA VAL A 314 16.05 -6.10 20.04
C VAL A 314 15.85 -4.98 21.05
N ARG A 315 15.70 -3.75 20.57
CA ARG A 315 15.38 -2.60 21.40
C ARG A 315 13.90 -2.62 21.75
N VAL A 316 13.58 -2.64 23.03
CA VAL A 316 12.22 -2.57 23.57
C VAL A 316 11.97 -1.17 24.08
N VAL A 317 10.89 -0.55 23.63
CA VAL A 317 10.40 0.75 24.09
C VAL A 317 9.02 0.57 24.69
N VAL A 318 8.92 0.75 26.00
CA VAL A 318 7.63 0.74 26.71
C VAL A 318 7.20 2.19 26.88
N ALA A 319 6.13 2.59 26.21
CA ALA A 319 5.63 3.95 26.19
C ALA A 319 4.30 4.04 26.93
N LYS A 320 4.15 5.08 27.74
CA LYS A 320 2.91 5.42 28.43
C LYS A 320 2.28 6.66 27.81
N ILE A 321 1.12 6.49 27.19
CA ILE A 321 0.35 7.55 26.55
C ILE A 321 -0.98 7.67 27.28
N GLY A 322 -1.14 8.73 28.07
CA GLY A 322 -2.26 8.87 29.00
C GLY A 322 -2.29 7.72 30.01
N SER A 323 -3.42 7.03 30.10
CA SER A 323 -3.59 5.83 30.94
C SER A 323 -3.11 4.53 30.28
N SER A 324 -2.79 4.56 28.98
CA SER A 324 -2.45 3.36 28.22
C SER A 324 -0.93 3.11 28.20
N VAL A 325 -0.53 1.85 28.42
CA VAL A 325 0.87 1.42 28.29
C VAL A 325 0.98 0.49 27.08
N THR A 326 1.90 0.80 26.18
CA THR A 326 2.19 -0.01 24.98
C THR A 326 3.68 -0.32 24.92
N ALA A 327 4.01 -1.55 24.53
CA ALA A 327 5.39 -1.95 24.26
C ALA A 327 5.61 -2.10 22.76
N LEU A 328 6.65 -1.44 22.27
CA LEU A 328 7.14 -1.51 20.89
C LEU A 328 8.52 -2.18 20.88
N ILE A 329 8.85 -2.80 19.75
CA ILE A 329 10.18 -3.34 19.51
C ILE A 329 10.75 -2.83 18.19
N SER A 330 12.07 -2.70 18.15
CA SER A 330 12.84 -2.46 16.95
C SER A 330 13.99 -3.45 16.88
N THR A 331 14.13 -4.13 15.75
CA THR A 331 15.34 -4.93 15.45
C THR A 331 16.48 -4.05 14.92
N ASP A 332 16.22 -2.78 14.65
CA ASP A 332 17.25 -1.79 14.38
C ASP A 332 17.66 -1.11 15.67
N MET A 333 18.89 -1.38 16.11
CA MET A 333 19.45 -0.89 17.36
C MET A 333 19.96 0.56 17.26
N THR A 334 20.03 1.14 16.07
CA THR A 334 20.45 2.53 15.88
C THR A 334 19.33 3.53 16.15
N LEU A 335 18.07 3.07 16.19
CA LEU A 335 16.91 3.93 16.38
C LEU A 335 16.75 4.39 17.83
N THR A 336 16.48 5.68 18.02
CA THR A 336 16.11 6.25 19.31
C THR A 336 14.67 5.84 19.69
N PRO A 337 14.29 5.86 20.99
CA PRO A 337 12.91 5.59 21.39
C PRO A 337 11.87 6.49 20.69
N ALA A 338 12.19 7.77 20.47
CA ALA A 338 11.30 8.68 19.77
C ALA A 338 11.05 8.23 18.32
N GLN A 339 12.12 7.85 17.60
CA GLN A 339 12.03 7.37 16.23
C GLN A 339 11.22 6.07 16.12
N ILE A 340 11.37 5.15 17.07
CA ILE A 340 10.60 3.89 17.11
C ILE A 340 9.10 4.19 17.25
N ILE A 341 8.74 5.12 18.13
CA ILE A 341 7.34 5.54 18.34
C ILE A 341 6.77 6.20 17.07
N GLU A 342 7.53 7.11 16.45
CA GLU A 342 7.12 7.78 15.21
C GLU A 342 6.94 6.79 14.05
N ILE A 343 7.90 5.88 13.84
CA ILE A 343 7.81 4.83 12.82
C ILE A 343 6.58 3.95 13.07
N TYR A 344 6.34 3.54 14.32
CA TYR A 344 5.17 2.73 14.63
C TYR A 344 3.86 3.48 14.37
N SER A 345 3.81 4.79 14.62
CA SER A 345 2.65 5.63 14.30
C SER A 345 2.36 5.69 12.80
N ALA A 346 3.42 5.69 11.97
CA ALA A 346 3.32 5.72 10.51
C ALA A 346 2.59 4.49 9.94
N ARG A 347 2.57 3.36 10.68
CA ARG A 347 1.87 2.12 10.28
C ARG A 347 0.41 2.38 9.88
N PHE A 348 -0.29 3.26 10.59
CA PHE A 348 -1.71 3.53 10.33
C PHE A 348 -1.97 4.08 8.91
N SER A 349 -0.97 4.65 8.26
CA SER A 349 -1.09 5.17 6.89
C SER A 349 -1.48 4.11 5.86
N ILE A 350 -1.12 2.83 6.05
CA ILE A 350 -1.55 1.75 5.15
C ILE A 350 -3.05 1.45 5.29
N GLU A 351 -3.60 1.50 6.49
CA GLU A 351 -5.04 1.30 6.73
C GLU A 351 -5.86 2.39 6.04
N VAL A 352 -5.36 3.63 6.08
CA VAL A 352 -5.95 4.76 5.35
C VAL A 352 -5.87 4.53 3.84
N ALA A 353 -4.73 4.09 3.31
CA ALA A 353 -4.57 3.78 1.90
C ALA A 353 -5.52 2.66 1.43
N ILE A 354 -5.62 1.57 2.20
CA ILE A 354 -6.54 0.45 1.91
C ILE A 354 -7.99 0.93 1.92
N ARG A 355 -8.38 1.75 2.89
CA ARG A 355 -9.71 2.34 2.98
C ARG A 355 -10.04 3.19 1.76
N ASP A 356 -9.14 4.09 1.39
CA ASP A 356 -9.28 4.96 0.21
C ASP A 356 -9.40 4.13 -1.07
N MET A 357 -8.57 3.11 -1.26
CA MET A 357 -8.63 2.22 -2.43
C MET A 357 -9.94 1.43 -2.50
N LYS A 358 -10.45 0.94 -1.37
CA LYS A 358 -11.76 0.25 -1.32
C LYS A 358 -12.91 1.21 -1.64
N GLN A 359 -12.93 2.37 -1.00
CA GLN A 359 -14.05 3.30 -1.07
C GLN A 359 -14.11 4.07 -2.41
N HIS A 360 -12.96 4.46 -2.95
CA HIS A 360 -12.91 5.37 -4.09
C HIS A 360 -12.48 4.69 -5.40
N LEU A 361 -11.62 3.68 -5.32
CA LEU A 361 -10.96 3.09 -6.49
C LEU A 361 -11.37 1.64 -6.77
N GLY A 362 -12.29 1.09 -5.97
CA GLY A 362 -12.91 -0.20 -6.23
C GLY A 362 -11.99 -1.40 -6.05
N LEU A 363 -11.05 -1.37 -5.08
CA LEU A 363 -10.13 -2.49 -4.79
C LEU A 363 -10.85 -3.86 -4.68
N GLY A 364 -12.11 -3.88 -4.24
CA GLY A 364 -12.94 -5.08 -4.13
C GLY A 364 -13.87 -5.39 -5.31
N ASP A 365 -13.90 -4.57 -6.36
CA ASP A 365 -14.92 -4.62 -7.41
C ASP A 365 -14.61 -5.58 -8.56
N TYR A 366 -13.42 -6.18 -8.57
CA TYR A 366 -13.08 -7.20 -9.57
C TYR A 366 -14.02 -8.41 -9.49
N GLN A 367 -14.40 -8.95 -10.64
CA GLN A 367 -15.33 -10.08 -10.76
C GLN A 367 -14.76 -11.21 -11.65
N HIS A 368 -13.45 -11.20 -11.89
CA HIS A 368 -12.80 -12.20 -12.72
C HIS A 368 -12.69 -13.54 -12.00
N GLN A 369 -12.92 -14.64 -12.73
CA GLN A 369 -12.79 -15.99 -12.19
C GLN A 369 -11.34 -16.50 -12.20
N SER A 370 -10.46 -15.89 -13.00
CA SER A 370 -9.03 -16.22 -13.05
C SER A 370 -8.21 -15.31 -12.14
N LEU A 371 -7.10 -15.84 -11.63
CA LEU A 371 -6.22 -15.13 -10.69
C LEU A 371 -5.44 -13.98 -11.34
N LEU A 372 -4.90 -14.18 -12.56
CA LEU A 372 -4.11 -13.16 -13.26
C LEU A 372 -4.83 -11.81 -13.46
N PRO A 373 -6.05 -11.75 -14.03
CA PRO A 373 -6.75 -10.48 -14.20
C PRO A 373 -7.14 -9.85 -12.87
N THR A 374 -7.44 -10.66 -11.85
CA THR A 374 -7.66 -10.20 -10.47
C THR A 374 -6.41 -9.50 -9.92
N PHE A 375 -5.26 -10.18 -10.02
CA PHE A 375 -3.96 -9.67 -9.59
C PHE A 375 -3.60 -8.37 -10.32
N ARG A 376 -3.75 -8.32 -11.64
CA ARG A 376 -3.50 -7.11 -12.43
C ARG A 376 -4.45 -5.98 -12.07
N PHE A 377 -5.74 -6.27 -11.85
CA PHE A 377 -6.71 -5.25 -11.45
C PHE A 377 -6.34 -4.58 -10.12
N VAL A 378 -6.01 -5.34 -9.08
CA VAL A 378 -5.66 -4.75 -7.77
C VAL A 378 -4.39 -3.90 -7.84
N HIS A 379 -3.43 -4.26 -8.70
CA HIS A 379 -2.24 -3.44 -8.95
C HIS A 379 -2.56 -2.18 -9.77
N LEU A 380 -3.47 -2.24 -10.74
CA LEU A 380 -3.96 -1.04 -11.43
C LEU A 380 -4.68 -0.09 -10.47
N VAL A 381 -5.42 -0.61 -9.49
CA VAL A 381 -5.99 0.20 -8.39
C VAL A 381 -4.89 0.87 -7.57
N ALA A 382 -3.79 0.18 -7.28
CA ALA A 382 -2.65 0.75 -6.56
C ALA A 382 -1.91 1.83 -7.37
N VAL A 383 -1.77 1.63 -8.68
CA VAL A 383 -1.27 2.65 -9.60
C VAL A 383 -2.19 3.86 -9.59
N ALA A 384 -3.51 3.67 -9.75
CA ALA A 384 -4.47 4.77 -9.74
C ALA A 384 -4.43 5.54 -8.41
N TYR A 385 -4.32 4.82 -7.29
CA TYR A 385 -4.13 5.42 -5.98
C TYR A 385 -2.88 6.30 -5.93
N SER A 386 -1.75 5.75 -6.36
CA SER A 386 -0.47 6.44 -6.33
C SER A 386 -0.50 7.69 -7.22
N ILE A 387 -0.95 7.56 -8.47
CA ILE A 387 -1.07 8.68 -9.42
C ILE A 387 -1.99 9.77 -8.86
N GLY A 388 -3.13 9.39 -8.27
CA GLY A 388 -4.05 10.34 -7.67
C GLY A 388 -3.46 11.08 -6.47
N LYS A 389 -2.77 10.37 -5.56
CA LYS A 389 -2.08 11.01 -4.43
C LYS A 389 -0.93 11.90 -4.88
N ILE A 390 -0.12 11.46 -5.84
CA ILE A 390 0.96 12.28 -6.43
C ILE A 390 0.37 13.56 -7.01
N ALA A 391 -0.74 13.46 -7.76
CA ALA A 391 -1.38 14.62 -8.34
C ALA A 391 -1.87 15.62 -7.29
N LEU A 392 -2.51 15.14 -6.23
CA LEU A 392 -2.96 15.98 -5.13
C LEU A 392 -1.80 16.64 -4.37
N LEU A 393 -0.63 15.99 -4.30
CA LEU A 393 0.57 16.51 -3.62
C LEU A 393 1.36 17.52 -4.47
N LYS A 394 1.60 17.21 -5.76
CA LYS A 394 2.48 18.01 -6.64
C LYS A 394 1.74 19.09 -7.41
N TYR A 395 0.48 18.87 -7.71
CA TYR A 395 -0.31 19.71 -8.62
C TYR A 395 -1.48 20.38 -7.92
N SER A 396 -1.42 20.53 -6.59
CA SER A 396 -2.45 21.16 -5.75
C SER A 396 -2.90 22.54 -6.25
N ASN A 397 -1.99 23.31 -6.85
CA ASN A 397 -2.21 24.65 -7.37
C ASN A 397 -2.67 24.69 -8.85
N SER A 398 -2.80 23.54 -9.50
CA SER A 398 -3.20 23.49 -10.91
C SER A 398 -4.65 23.92 -11.09
N SER A 399 -4.92 24.68 -12.15
CA SER A 399 -6.24 25.27 -12.42
C SER A 399 -7.37 24.24 -12.42
N TRP A 400 -7.13 23.07 -13.01
CA TRP A 400 -8.11 22.00 -13.10
C TRP A 400 -8.45 21.36 -11.74
N LEU A 401 -7.58 21.47 -10.72
CA LEU A 401 -7.74 20.90 -9.38
C LEU A 401 -8.32 21.90 -8.36
N HIS A 402 -8.61 23.13 -8.78
CA HIS A 402 -9.27 24.15 -7.94
C HIS A 402 -10.76 23.88 -7.80
N THR A 403 -11.27 23.84 -6.58
CA THR A 403 -12.71 23.82 -6.28
C THR A 403 -13.15 25.24 -5.94
N TYR A 404 -14.14 25.78 -6.64
CA TYR A 404 -14.70 27.10 -6.31
C TYR A 404 -15.54 26.99 -5.03
N ASP A 405 -15.34 27.94 -4.10
CA ASP A 405 -16.17 28.05 -2.92
C ASP A 405 -17.45 28.82 -3.26
N ASN A 406 -18.50 28.07 -3.62
CA ASN A 406 -19.82 28.64 -3.83
C ASN A 406 -20.53 28.75 -2.47
N GLN A 407 -20.15 29.76 -1.69
CA GLN A 407 -20.86 30.25 -0.49
C GLN A 407 -21.46 29.15 0.41
N GLY A 408 -20.64 28.17 0.82
CA GLY A 408 -20.98 27.23 1.90
C GLY A 408 -21.35 25.80 1.48
N ASP A 409 -21.45 25.49 0.19
CA ASP A 409 -21.81 24.15 -0.31
C ASP A 409 -20.63 23.32 -0.85
N THR A 410 -19.39 23.73 -0.55
CA THR A 410 -18.25 22.87 -0.86
C THR A 410 -18.35 21.59 -0.02
N PRO A 411 -18.31 20.39 -0.63
CA PRO A 411 -18.15 19.19 0.17
C PRO A 411 -16.80 19.31 0.88
N TRP A 412 -16.82 19.55 2.20
CA TRP A 412 -15.67 19.60 3.10
C TRP A 412 -14.76 18.40 2.85
N THR A 413 -13.84 18.53 1.91
CA THR A 413 -12.99 17.45 1.44
C THR A 413 -11.56 17.85 1.71
N SER A 414 -10.86 17.02 2.48
CA SER A 414 -9.43 17.20 2.75
C SER A 414 -8.66 17.39 1.44
N GLU A 415 -7.58 18.18 1.47
CA GLU A 415 -6.73 18.46 0.31
C GLU A 415 -6.30 17.21 -0.45
N LEU A 416 -6.08 16.09 0.26
CA LEU A 416 -5.67 14.80 -0.29
C LEU A 416 -6.83 13.83 -0.57
N SER A 417 -8.06 14.33 -0.69
CA SER A 417 -9.28 13.55 -0.91
C SER A 417 -9.42 13.07 -2.36
N PHE A 418 -9.70 11.77 -2.53
CA PHE A 418 -10.08 11.22 -3.83
C PHE A 418 -11.45 11.71 -4.32
N LYS A 419 -12.34 12.13 -3.41
CA LYS A 419 -13.62 12.74 -3.81
C LYS A 419 -13.37 14.06 -4.54
N ARG A 420 -12.51 14.93 -3.98
CA ARG A 420 -12.06 16.17 -4.62
C ARG A 420 -11.44 15.88 -5.99
N LEU A 421 -10.45 14.97 -6.03
CA LEU A 421 -9.77 14.60 -7.27
C LEU A 421 -10.75 14.16 -8.37
N ARG A 422 -11.70 13.28 -8.03
CA ARG A 422 -12.71 12.79 -8.96
C ARG A 422 -13.58 13.92 -9.52
N ILE A 423 -14.08 14.80 -8.67
CA ILE A 423 -14.92 15.94 -9.07
C ILE A 423 -14.14 16.82 -10.06
N CYS A 424 -12.90 17.17 -9.73
CA CYS A 424 -12.05 17.99 -10.58
C CYS A 424 -11.75 17.32 -11.94
N LEU A 425 -11.45 16.03 -11.96
CA LEU A 425 -11.19 15.29 -13.21
C LEU A 425 -12.44 15.19 -14.10
N ARG A 426 -13.61 14.94 -13.51
CA ARG A 426 -14.89 14.90 -14.23
C ARG A 426 -15.22 16.28 -14.81
N ARG A 427 -15.09 17.34 -14.01
CA ARG A 427 -15.28 18.72 -14.46
C ARG A 427 -14.36 19.05 -15.63
N PHE A 428 -13.06 18.79 -15.50
CA PHE A 428 -12.10 19.01 -16.59
C PHE A 428 -12.50 18.27 -17.88
N SER A 429 -12.91 17.01 -17.76
CA SER A 429 -13.33 16.20 -18.91
C SER A 429 -14.60 16.75 -19.56
N LEU A 430 -15.58 17.19 -18.76
CA LEU A 430 -16.83 17.79 -19.23
C LEU A 430 -16.62 19.16 -19.89
N GLU A 431 -15.79 20.02 -19.31
CA GLU A 431 -15.43 21.31 -19.91
C GLU A 431 -14.80 21.10 -21.30
N LYS A 432 -13.93 20.11 -21.45
CA LYS A 432 -13.38 19.75 -22.76
C LYS A 432 -14.46 19.28 -23.71
N LEU A 433 -15.32 18.35 -23.30
CA LEU A 433 -16.43 17.86 -24.13
C LEU A 433 -17.40 18.96 -24.61
N VAL A 434 -17.66 19.98 -23.78
CA VAL A 434 -18.62 21.04 -24.11
C VAL A 434 -17.98 22.15 -24.95
N PHE A 435 -16.72 22.50 -24.68
CA PHE A 435 -16.09 23.70 -25.23
C PHE A 435 -15.02 23.42 -26.31
N SER A 436 -14.61 22.17 -26.56
CA SER A 436 -13.69 21.87 -27.66
C SER A 436 -14.43 21.74 -28.99
N LYS A 437 -13.95 22.46 -30.02
CA LYS A 437 -14.28 22.25 -31.45
C LYS A 437 -13.06 21.62 -32.14
N THR A 438 -12.66 20.43 -31.71
CA THR A 438 -11.45 19.76 -32.20
C THR A 438 -11.76 18.59 -33.14
N ALA A 439 -10.80 18.20 -33.99
CA ALA A 439 -10.95 17.08 -34.91
C ALA A 439 -11.24 15.73 -34.22
N LEU A 440 -10.93 15.60 -32.92
CA LEU A 440 -11.28 14.41 -32.13
C LEU A 440 -12.75 14.42 -31.70
N ASP A 441 -13.39 15.58 -31.57
CA ASP A 441 -14.83 15.66 -31.32
C ASP A 441 -15.59 15.05 -32.49
N GLN A 442 -15.08 15.17 -33.73
CA GLN A 442 -15.61 14.46 -34.89
C GLN A 442 -15.40 12.93 -34.81
N GLU A 443 -14.33 12.43 -34.20
CA GLU A 443 -14.13 10.99 -33.94
C GLU A 443 -14.98 10.48 -32.77
N VAL A 444 -15.17 11.28 -31.73
CA VAL A 444 -16.09 10.98 -30.62
C VAL A 444 -17.51 10.96 -31.18
N GLU A 445 -17.96 12.00 -31.89
CA GLU A 445 -19.27 12.05 -32.57
C GLU A 445 -19.50 10.86 -33.52
N LYS A 446 -18.45 10.39 -34.23
CA LYS A 446 -18.53 9.17 -35.07
C LYS A 446 -18.70 7.88 -34.26
N ASN A 447 -18.22 7.82 -33.02
CA ASN A 447 -18.18 6.59 -32.21
C ASN A 447 -19.16 6.59 -31.01
N THR A 448 -19.62 7.75 -30.54
CA THR A 448 -20.48 7.97 -29.37
C THR A 448 -21.04 9.38 -29.42
N SER A 449 -22.36 9.57 -29.29
CA SER A 449 -22.92 10.92 -29.29
C SER A 449 -22.37 11.74 -28.11
N VAL A 450 -22.15 13.05 -28.29
CA VAL A 450 -21.71 13.96 -27.21
C VAL A 450 -22.65 13.86 -26.00
N LYS A 451 -23.96 13.68 -26.26
CA LYS A 451 -24.97 13.43 -25.23
C LYS A 451 -24.66 12.19 -24.40
N ASP A 452 -24.34 11.06 -25.03
CA ASP A 452 -24.01 9.81 -24.32
C ASP A 452 -22.70 9.92 -23.55
N ALA A 453 -21.71 10.66 -24.07
CA ALA A 453 -20.45 10.92 -23.37
C ALA A 453 -20.69 11.77 -22.10
N ILE A 454 -21.49 12.84 -22.22
CA ILE A 454 -21.89 13.67 -21.07
C ILE A 454 -22.66 12.82 -20.06
N LEU A 455 -23.66 12.05 -20.48
CA LEU A 455 -24.43 11.18 -19.58
C LEU A 455 -23.52 10.20 -18.85
N SER A 456 -22.52 9.63 -19.52
CA SER A 456 -21.58 8.70 -18.91
C SER A 456 -20.65 9.34 -17.88
N ILE A 457 -20.20 10.59 -18.08
CA ILE A 457 -19.33 11.29 -17.11
C ILE A 457 -20.16 12.04 -16.06
N ALA A 458 -21.42 12.36 -16.32
CA ALA A 458 -22.28 13.02 -15.35
C ALA A 458 -22.93 12.01 -14.38
N SER A 459 -23.16 10.77 -14.83
CA SER A 459 -23.60 9.63 -13.99
C SER A 459 -22.53 9.14 -13.04
#